data_AF-A0A2T9X743-F1
#
_entry.id   AF-A0A2T9X743-F1
#
_cell.length_a   1.000
_cell.length_b   1.000
_cell.length_c   1.000
_cell.angle_alpha   90.00
_cell.angle_beta   90.00
_cell.angle_gamma   90.00
#
_symmetry.space_group_name_H-M   'P 1'
#
loop_
_entity.id
_entity.type
_entity.pdbx_description
1 polymer ?
#
loop_
_entity_poly.entity_id
_entity_poly.type
_entity_poly.pdbx_seq_one_letter_code
_entity_poly.pdbx_strand_id
1 'polypeptide(L)'
;MFIVPFIFLIYGILSPIYFAILKGKLSNEKAFLFTWTLSPFLISYVYNCIFIFYYILVISNFIFLYVALNDKLRKYLWNGVLFLVLAFLIEFIYKIF
;
A
#
# COMPACT_ATOMS: atom_id res chain seq x y z
N MET A 1 0.48 9.12 16.22
CA MET A 1 0.26 7.65 16.10
C MET A 1 1.00 7.15 14.88
N PHE A 2 2.12 6.44 15.06
CA PHE A 2 3.02 6.04 13.97
C PHE A 2 2.62 4.75 13.24
N ILE A 3 1.55 4.09 13.69
CA ILE A 3 1.19 2.74 13.20
C ILE A 3 0.85 2.75 11.70
N VAL A 4 0.06 3.71 11.24
CA VAL A 4 -0.38 3.76 9.83
C VAL A 4 0.81 3.95 8.86
N PRO A 5 1.67 4.99 9.00
CA PRO A 5 2.88 5.12 8.20
C PRO A 5 3.77 3.88 8.25
N PHE A 6 3.93 3.28 9.43
CA PHE A 6 4.77 2.10 9.61
C PHE A 6 4.24 0.87 8.85
N ILE A 7 2.92 0.67 8.81
CA ILE A 7 2.30 -0.38 7.99
C ILE A 7 2.69 -0.20 6.52
N PHE A 8 2.50 0.99 5.95
CA PHE A 8 2.84 1.24 4.55
C PHE A 8 4.35 1.13 4.28
N LEU A 9 5.19 1.52 5.23
CA LEU A 9 6.64 1.37 5.13
C LEU A 9 7.05 -0.11 5.07
N ILE A 10 6.48 -0.97 5.92
CA ILE A 10 6.72 -2.41 5.89
C ILE A 10 6.30 -2.99 4.53
N TYR A 11 5.10 -2.67 4.05
CA TYR A 11 4.63 -3.16 2.75
C TYR A 11 5.52 -2.68 1.60
N GLY A 12 6.02 -1.44 1.66
CA GLY A 12 6.96 -0.91 0.69
C GLY A 12 8.29 -1.65 0.65
N ILE A 13 8.86 -1.99 1.81
CA ILE A 13 10.11 -2.77 1.90
C ILE A 13 9.90 -4.23 1.47
N LEU A 14 8.77 -4.83 1.87
CA LEU A 14 8.48 -6.23 1.60
C LEU A 14 8.09 -6.48 0.14
N SER A 15 7.42 -5.55 -0.54
CA SER A 15 7.00 -5.71 -1.94
C SER A 15 8.11 -6.22 -2.88
N PRO A 16 9.31 -5.59 -2.96
CA PRO A 16 10.37 -6.08 -3.84
C PRO A 16 10.96 -7.42 -3.40
N ILE A 17 10.97 -7.71 -2.09
CA ILE A 17 11.43 -8.99 -1.53
C ILE A 17 10.47 -10.10 -1.94
N TYR A 18 9.17 -9.91 -1.74
CA TYR A 18 8.14 -10.86 -2.16
C TYR A 18 8.12 -11.03 -3.68
N PHE A 19 8.34 -9.96 -4.44
CA PHE A 19 8.49 -10.07 -5.89
C PHE A 19 9.62 -11.04 -6.26
N ALA A 20 10.82 -10.84 -5.69
CA ALA A 20 11.97 -11.68 -5.98
C ALA A 20 11.72 -13.16 -5.65
N ILE A 21 11.01 -13.44 -4.55
CA ILE A 21 10.74 -14.81 -4.09
C ILE A 21 9.64 -15.48 -4.90
N LEU A 22 8.58 -14.75 -5.27
CA LEU A 22 7.34 -15.28 -5.84
C LEU A 22 7.24 -15.13 -7.36
N LYS A 23 8.13 -14.38 -8.01
CA LYS A 23 8.12 -14.18 -9.46
C LYS A 23 8.11 -15.52 -10.20
N GLY A 24 7.10 -15.71 -11.05
CA GLY A 24 6.91 -16.94 -11.83
C GLY A 24 6.35 -18.13 -11.05
N LYS A 25 6.11 -18.01 -9.74
CA LYS A 25 5.55 -19.09 -8.89
C LYS A 25 4.07 -18.90 -8.58
N LEU A 26 3.52 -17.69 -8.79
CA LEU A 26 2.12 -17.39 -8.52
C LEU A 26 1.24 -17.83 -9.69
N SER A 27 0.26 -18.69 -9.41
CA SER A 27 -0.79 -19.07 -10.37
C SER A 27 -1.68 -17.88 -10.74
N ASN A 28 -1.87 -16.93 -9.82
CA ASN A 28 -2.65 -15.71 -10.04
C ASN A 28 -1.97 -14.49 -9.40
N GLU A 29 -1.07 -13.87 -10.16
CA GLU A 29 -0.33 -12.67 -9.74
C GLU A 29 -1.25 -11.47 -9.46
N LYS A 30 -2.33 -11.32 -10.24
CA LYS A 30 -3.29 -10.22 -10.08
C LYS A 30 -4.04 -10.31 -8.76
N ALA A 31 -4.58 -11.49 -8.43
CA ALA A 31 -5.27 -11.71 -7.18
C ALA A 31 -4.34 -11.49 -5.99
N PHE A 32 -3.10 -12.00 -6.06
CA PHE A 32 -2.10 -11.75 -5.03
C PHE A 32 -1.85 -10.26 -4.82
N LEU A 33 -1.55 -9.51 -5.89
CA LEU A 33 -1.30 -8.07 -5.80
C LEU A 33 -2.50 -7.29 -5.29
N PHE A 34 -3.72 -7.68 -5.70
CA PHE A 34 -4.94 -7.08 -5.21
C PHE A 34 -5.06 -7.23 -3.69
N THR A 35 -4.91 -8.45 -3.18
CA THR A 35 -4.94 -8.71 -1.73
C THR A 35 -3.79 -8.03 -1.00
N TRP A 36 -2.56 -8.16 -1.50
CA TRP A 36 -1.35 -7.54 -0.95
C TRP A 36 -1.53 -6.04 -0.77
N THR A 37 -2.15 -5.41 -1.75
CA THR A 37 -2.40 -3.97 -1.78
C THR A 37 -3.53 -3.56 -0.86
N LEU A 38 -4.61 -4.35 -0.76
CA LEU A 38 -5.77 -4.06 0.07
C LEU A 38 -5.44 -4.16 1.57
N SER A 39 -4.60 -5.12 1.97
CA SER A 39 -4.26 -5.40 3.37
C SER A 39 -3.79 -4.18 4.19
N PRO A 40 -2.80 -3.37 3.75
CA PRO A 40 -2.34 -2.23 4.53
C PRO A 40 -3.43 -1.17 4.71
N PHE A 41 -4.34 -0.99 3.75
CA PHE A 41 -5.47 -0.07 3.90
C PHE A 41 -6.48 -0.56 4.93
N LEU A 42 -6.86 -1.85 4.88
CA LEU A 42 -7.81 -2.43 5.84
C LEU A 42 -7.31 -2.30 7.29
N ILE A 43 -6.04 -2.62 7.52
CA ILE A 43 -5.42 -2.46 8.83
C ILE A 43 -5.39 -0.97 9.22
N SER A 44 -5.03 -0.09 8.27
CA SER A 44 -4.98 1.35 8.52
C SER A 44 -6.33 1.96 8.87
N TYR A 45 -7.45 1.45 8.34
CA TYR A 45 -8.79 1.93 8.73
C TYR A 45 -9.11 1.65 10.20
N VAL A 46 -8.60 0.54 10.76
CA VAL A 46 -8.81 0.18 12.17
C VAL A 46 -7.98 1.07 13.09
N TYR A 47 -6.73 1.35 12.72
CA TYR A 47 -5.80 2.12 13.55
C TYR A 47 -5.81 3.63 13.27
N ASN A 48 -6.60 4.10 12.32
CA ASN A 48 -6.69 5.54 12.04
C ASN A 48 -7.61 6.23 13.05
N CYS A 49 -7.05 7.15 13.85
CA CYS A 49 -7.80 7.92 14.83
C CYS A 49 -8.26 9.30 14.34
N ILE A 50 -7.87 9.73 13.13
CA ILE A 50 -8.16 11.08 12.63
C ILE A 50 -9.08 10.99 11.42
N PHE A 51 -10.25 11.63 11.50
CA PHE A 51 -11.30 11.53 10.49
C PHE A 51 -10.86 12.02 9.11
N ILE A 52 -10.08 13.10 9.01
CA ILE A 52 -9.60 13.59 7.70
C ILE A 52 -8.67 12.61 6.98
N PHE A 53 -7.92 11.81 7.74
CA PHE A 53 -7.05 10.77 7.19
C PHE A 53 -7.84 9.61 6.59
N TYR A 54 -9.09 9.41 7.02
CA TYR A 54 -9.94 8.36 6.46
C TYR A 54 -10.18 8.60 4.96
N TYR A 55 -10.48 9.83 4.56
CA TYR A 55 -10.69 10.17 3.14
C TYR A 55 -9.43 9.96 2.29
N ILE A 56 -8.27 10.36 2.81
CA ILE A 56 -6.98 10.17 2.12
C ILE A 56 -6.70 8.68 1.93
N LEU A 57 -6.92 7.86 2.96
CA LEU A 57 -6.75 6.42 2.89
C LEU A 57 -7.72 5.78 1.89
N VAL A 58 -9.00 6.19 1.88
CA VAL A 58 -10.00 5.67 0.94
C VAL A 58 -9.64 6.00 -0.51
N ILE A 59 -9.31 7.26 -0.81
CA ILE A 59 -8.91 7.69 -2.15
C ILE A 59 -7.65 6.93 -2.58
N SER A 60 -6.67 6.85 -1.70
CA SER A 60 -5.42 6.14 -1.96
C SER A 60 -5.69 4.65 -2.21
N ASN A 61 -6.58 4.01 -1.46
CA ASN A 61 -6.98 2.62 -1.68
C ASN A 61 -7.53 2.40 -3.10
N PHE A 62 -8.44 3.26 -3.57
CA PHE A 62 -8.95 3.16 -4.94
C PHE A 62 -7.85 3.30 -6.00
N ILE A 63 -6.92 4.24 -5.82
CA ILE A 63 -5.78 4.41 -6.73
C ILE A 63 -4.92 3.14 -6.77
N PHE A 64 -4.62 2.60 -5.59
CA PHE A 64 -3.80 1.40 -5.45
C PHE A 64 -4.47 0.15 -6.06
N LEU A 65 -5.78 -0.02 -5.86
CA LEU A 65 -6.54 -1.10 -6.49
C LEU A 65 -6.59 -0.94 -8.01
N TYR A 66 -6.76 0.28 -8.51
CA TYR A 66 -6.68 0.57 -9.94
C TYR A 66 -5.30 0.20 -10.52
N VAL A 67 -4.22 0.56 -9.83
CA VAL A 67 -2.85 0.19 -10.22
C VAL A 67 -2.66 -1.34 -10.21
N ALA A 68 -3.24 -2.05 -9.24
CA ALA A 68 -3.14 -3.51 -9.14
C ALA A 68 -3.82 -4.23 -10.32
N LEU A 69 -4.95 -3.70 -10.79
CA LEU A 69 -5.71 -4.27 -11.90
C LEU A 69 -5.13 -3.91 -13.28
N ASN A 70 -4.33 -2.84 -13.37
CA ASN A 70 -3.73 -2.38 -14.62
C ASN A 70 -2.35 -3.05 -14.86
N ASP A 71 -2.28 -3.88 -15.91
CA ASP A 71 -1.09 -4.67 -16.24
C ASP A 71 0.19 -3.84 -16.45
N LYS A 72 0.06 -2.61 -16.96
CA LYS A 72 1.22 -1.73 -17.20
C LYS A 72 1.74 -1.09 -15.92
N LEU A 73 0.85 -0.89 -14.94
CA LEU A 73 1.13 -0.15 -13.71
C LEU A 73 1.48 -1.07 -12.54
N ARG A 74 1.06 -2.34 -12.55
CA ARG A 74 1.29 -3.28 -11.44
C ARG A 74 2.76 -3.44 -11.02
N LYS A 75 3.71 -3.19 -11.92
CA LYS A 75 5.16 -3.16 -11.64
C LYS A 75 5.54 -2.15 -10.53
N TYR A 76 4.76 -1.08 -10.35
CA TYR A 76 4.97 -0.07 -9.32
C TYR A 76 4.46 -0.50 -7.93
N LEU A 77 3.70 -1.58 -7.84
CA LEU A 77 3.36 -2.21 -6.56
C LEU A 77 4.49 -3.16 -6.15
N TRP A 78 5.04 -3.91 -7.11
CA TRP A 78 6.16 -4.81 -6.88
C TRP A 78 7.44 -4.11 -6.46
N ASN A 79 7.74 -2.93 -7.00
CA ASN A 79 8.91 -2.17 -6.57
C ASN A 79 8.74 -1.49 -5.20
N GLY A 80 7.54 -1.56 -4.60
CA GLY A 80 7.25 -0.99 -3.28
C GLY A 80 7.15 0.54 -3.22
N VAL A 81 7.48 1.25 -4.31
CA VAL A 81 7.62 2.72 -4.31
C VAL A 81 6.33 3.41 -3.93
N LEU A 82 5.18 2.94 -4.44
CA LEU A 82 3.89 3.54 -4.12
C LEU A 82 3.58 3.47 -2.62
N PHE A 83 3.85 2.33 -1.98
CA PHE A 83 3.65 2.17 -0.54
C PHE A 83 4.57 3.09 0.26
N LEU A 84 5.83 3.22 -0.13
CA LEU A 84 6.79 4.12 0.52
C LEU A 84 6.36 5.59 0.39
N VAL A 85 5.98 6.03 -0.81
CA VAL A 85 5.49 7.39 -1.04
C VAL A 85 4.29 7.69 -0.13
N LEU A 86 3.35 6.74 -0.03
CA LEU A 86 2.18 6.91 0.82
C LEU A 86 2.55 6.93 2.31
N ALA A 87 3.51 6.11 2.76
CA ALA A 87 4.02 6.14 4.13
C ALA A 87 4.56 7.52 4.50
N PHE A 88 5.43 8.09 3.65
CA PHE A 88 5.99 9.42 3.87
C PHE A 88 4.93 10.53 3.80
N LEU A 89 3.98 10.42 2.86
CA LEU A 89 2.88 11.37 2.74
C LEU A 89 2.02 11.41 4.01
N ILE A 90 1.63 10.23 4.53
CA ILE A 90 0.81 10.14 5.75
C ILE A 90 1.59 10.67 6.96
N GLU A 91 2.86 10.29 7.12
CA GLU A 91 3.72 10.78 8.20
C GLU A 91 3.88 12.31 8.16
N PHE A 92 4.09 12.86 6.95
CA PHE A 92 4.22 14.30 6.76
C PHE A 92 2.94 15.04 7.18
N ILE A 93 1.78 14.54 6.79
CA ILE A 93 0.49 15.12 7.18
C ILE A 93 0.28 14.98 8.70
N TYR A 94 0.64 13.85 9.31
CA TYR A 94 0.57 13.68 10.77
C TYR A 94 1.47 14.63 11.56
N LYS A 95 2.54 15.14 10.95
CA LYS A 95 3.39 16.16 11.59
C LYS A 95 2.85 17.58 11.46
N ILE A 96 2.02 17.83 10.45
CA ILE A 96 1.44 19.16 10.20
C ILE A 96 0.20 19.41 11.07
N PHE A 97 -0.59 18.38 11.32
CA PHE A 97 -1.84 18.43 12.10
C PHE A 97 -1.65 17.83 13.50
#